data_AF-A0A562NWM3-F1
#
_entry.id   AF-A0A562NWM3-F1
#
_cell.length_a   1.000
_cell.length_b   1.000
_cell.length_c   1.000
_cell.angle_alpha   90.00
_cell.angle_beta   90.00
_cell.angle_gamma   90.00
#
_symmetry.space_group_name_H-M   'P 1'
#
loop_
_entity.id
_entity.type
_entity.pdbx_description
1 polymer ?
#
loop_
_entity_poly.entity_id
_entity_poly.type
_entity_poly.pdbx_seq_one_letter_code
_entity_poly.pdbx_strand_id
1 'polypeptide(L)'
;MLLEDITHWLGRDGNGLAAAQVVAAFVTALATLALWRVTKVLAVETAALAKMTSRPFVVCSLESSGASAIALNLTLRNTGNATAFDVKLQVTPALPKPDGSQASDQVETNFETSLLPPGQMLPIQGVMGPKVHDKRFKATISWAALPDAKERDTLSYNFEPKDGFRGGWSTKGAHHIAEELEKIRKEIPRRRQ
;
A
#
# COMPACT_ATOMS: atom_id res chain seq x y z
N MET A 1 12.61 -67.61 -13.74
CA MET A 1 11.16 -67.91 -13.61
C MET A 1 10.28 -66.70 -13.90
N LEU A 2 10.01 -65.76 -12.98
CA LEU A 2 9.05 -64.65 -13.28
C LEU A 2 9.44 -63.77 -14.48
N LEU A 3 10.74 -63.47 -14.67
CA LEU A 3 11.21 -62.66 -15.81
C LEU A 3 11.17 -63.39 -17.16
N GLU A 4 11.34 -64.71 -17.16
CA GLU A 4 11.30 -65.53 -18.38
C GLU A 4 9.86 -65.73 -18.86
N ASP A 5 8.91 -65.94 -17.93
CA ASP A 5 7.49 -66.06 -18.23
C ASP A 5 6.91 -64.76 -18.81
N ILE A 6 7.37 -63.59 -18.34
CA ILE A 6 6.97 -62.28 -18.86
C ILE A 6 7.40 -62.11 -20.32
N THR A 7 8.62 -62.54 -20.67
CA THR A 7 9.14 -62.41 -22.04
C THR A 7 8.43 -63.35 -23.03
N HIS A 8 8.07 -64.56 -22.59
CA HIS A 8 7.36 -65.53 -23.42
C HIS A 8 5.86 -65.18 -23.60
N TRP A 9 5.26 -64.48 -22.64
CA TRP A 9 3.88 -63.96 -22.74
C TRP A 9 3.78 -62.72 -23.63
N LEU A 10 4.80 -61.84 -23.61
CA LEU A 10 4.86 -60.64 -24.45
C LEU A 10 5.00 -60.95 -25.95
N GLY A 11 5.64 -62.07 -26.31
CA GLY A 11 5.88 -62.48 -27.71
C GLY A 11 4.69 -63.13 -28.42
N ARG A 12 3.53 -63.25 -27.77
CA ARG A 12 2.31 -63.85 -28.35
C ARG A 12 1.50 -62.78 -29.08
N ASP A 13 1.29 -62.95 -30.38
CA ASP A 13 0.60 -61.97 -31.24
C ASP A 13 -0.74 -61.52 -30.61
N GLY A 14 -0.82 -60.21 -30.33
CA GLY A 14 -1.96 -59.55 -29.66
C GLY A 14 -1.68 -59.02 -28.25
N ASN A 15 -0.80 -59.67 -27.47
CA ASN A 15 -0.56 -59.28 -26.07
C ASN A 15 0.42 -58.09 -25.92
N GLY A 16 1.34 -57.92 -26.87
CA GLY A 16 2.27 -56.78 -26.88
C GLY A 16 1.57 -55.43 -27.04
N LEU A 17 0.49 -55.37 -27.84
CA LEU A 17 -0.31 -54.16 -28.02
C LEU A 17 -1.10 -53.80 -26.74
N ALA A 18 -1.68 -54.80 -26.07
CA ALA A 18 -2.39 -54.61 -24.81
C ALA A 18 -1.44 -54.17 -23.68
N ALA A 19 -0.25 -54.76 -23.59
CA ALA A 19 0.79 -54.33 -22.65
C ALA A 19 1.22 -52.88 -22.91
N ALA A 20 1.42 -52.50 -24.17
CA ALA A 20 1.75 -51.11 -24.54
C ALA A 20 0.63 -50.12 -24.19
N GLN A 21 -0.64 -50.49 -24.36
CA GLN A 21 -1.79 -49.66 -23.98
C GLN A 21 -1.88 -49.45 -22.46
N VAL A 22 -1.65 -50.49 -21.66
CA VAL A 22 -1.65 -50.38 -20.19
C VAL A 22 -0.50 -49.48 -19.72
N VAL A 23 0.70 -49.64 -20.29
CA VAL A 23 1.84 -48.77 -19.99
C VAL A 23 1.54 -47.32 -20.38
N ALA A 24 0.98 -47.08 -21.58
CA ALA A 24 0.62 -45.75 -22.03
C ALA A 24 -0.46 -45.09 -21.12
N ALA A 25 -1.46 -45.85 -20.69
CA ALA A 25 -2.49 -45.38 -19.76
C ALA A 25 -1.88 -45.03 -18.39
N PHE A 26 -0.94 -45.83 -17.90
CA PHE A 26 -0.25 -45.57 -16.64
C PHE A 26 0.64 -44.32 -16.72
N VAL A 27 1.40 -44.15 -17.81
CA VAL A 27 2.19 -42.93 -18.06
C VAL A 27 1.29 -41.70 -18.13
N THR A 28 0.14 -41.81 -18.82
CA THR A 28 -0.85 -40.73 -18.90
C THR A 28 -1.43 -40.39 -17.54
N ALA A 29 -1.74 -41.39 -16.70
CA ALA A 29 -2.21 -41.19 -15.33
C ALA A 29 -1.16 -40.50 -14.44
N LEU A 30 0.11 -40.89 -14.55
CA LEU A 30 1.20 -40.22 -13.84
C LEU A 30 1.40 -38.79 -14.31
N ALA A 31 1.33 -38.55 -15.62
CA ALA A 31 1.42 -37.21 -16.20
C ALA A 31 0.27 -36.30 -15.73
N THR A 32 -0.96 -36.82 -15.66
CA THR A 32 -2.11 -36.06 -15.13
C THR A 32 -1.98 -35.77 -13.65
N LEU A 33 -1.45 -36.70 -12.84
CA LEU A 33 -1.17 -36.44 -11.42
C LEU A 33 -0.07 -35.39 -11.22
N ALA A 34 0.99 -35.45 -12.02
CA ALA A 34 2.06 -34.45 -12.01
C ALA A 34 1.53 -33.07 -12.41
N LEU A 35 0.73 -33.00 -13.48
CA LEU A 35 0.10 -31.75 -13.93
C LEU A 35 -0.83 -31.17 -12.86
N TRP A 36 -1.67 -32.00 -12.23
CA TRP A 36 -2.54 -31.57 -11.13
C TRP A 36 -1.75 -30.96 -9.97
N ARG A 37 -0.63 -31.58 -9.59
CA ARG A 37 0.26 -31.05 -8.53
C ARG A 37 0.82 -29.69 -8.90
N VAL A 38 1.33 -29.52 -10.12
CA VAL A 38 1.89 -28.24 -10.59
C VAL A 38 0.82 -27.15 -10.62
N THR A 39 -0.37 -27.44 -11.16
CA THR A 39 -1.48 -26.48 -11.19
C THR A 39 -1.92 -26.07 -9.78
N LYS A 40 -1.94 -27.00 -8.83
CA LYS A 40 -2.28 -26.69 -7.43
C LYS A 40 -1.26 -25.75 -6.79
N VAL A 41 0.03 -25.97 -7.03
CA VAL A 41 1.10 -25.08 -6.51
C VAL A 41 0.98 -23.69 -7.11
N LEU A 42 0.81 -23.60 -8.43
CA LEU A 42 0.63 -22.32 -9.12
C LEU A 42 -0.59 -21.56 -8.60
N ALA A 43 -1.71 -22.25 -8.36
CA ALA A 43 -2.91 -21.63 -7.80
C ALA A 43 -2.68 -21.06 -6.39
N VAL A 44 -1.90 -21.75 -5.55
CA VAL A 44 -1.55 -21.26 -4.21
C VAL A 44 -0.65 -20.04 -4.29
N GLU A 45 0.37 -20.06 -5.14
CA GLU A 45 1.31 -18.95 -5.31
C GLU A 45 0.61 -17.72 -5.89
N THR A 46 -0.22 -17.90 -6.91
CA THR A 46 -1.03 -16.82 -7.50
C THR A 46 -2.05 -16.26 -6.51
N ALA A 47 -2.69 -17.09 -5.70
CA ALA A 47 -3.57 -16.61 -4.62
C ALA A 47 -2.80 -15.81 -3.57
N ALA A 48 -1.59 -16.25 -3.21
CA ALA A 48 -0.72 -15.53 -2.28
C ALA A 48 -0.27 -14.18 -2.85
N LEU A 49 0.13 -14.12 -4.12
CA LEU A 49 0.48 -12.89 -4.81
C LEU A 49 -0.72 -11.95 -4.91
N ALA A 50 -1.88 -12.46 -5.35
CA ALA A 50 -3.12 -11.68 -5.42
C ALA A 50 -3.45 -11.06 -4.05
N LYS A 51 -3.37 -11.86 -2.98
CA LYS A 51 -3.57 -11.40 -1.61
C LYS A 51 -2.56 -10.32 -1.22
N MET A 52 -1.27 -10.46 -1.53
CA MET A 52 -0.28 -9.40 -1.23
C MET A 52 -0.56 -8.12 -2.02
N THR A 53 -0.96 -8.25 -3.28
CA THR A 53 -1.28 -7.11 -4.15
C THR A 53 -2.60 -6.43 -3.80
N SER A 54 -3.47 -7.03 -2.99
CA SER A 54 -4.79 -6.50 -2.63
C SER A 54 -4.87 -6.05 -1.17
N ARG A 55 -3.73 -5.77 -0.51
CA ARG A 55 -3.71 -5.30 0.88
C ARG A 55 -3.71 -3.78 0.98
N PRO A 56 -4.45 -3.20 1.93
CA PRO A 56 -4.25 -1.82 2.34
C PRO A 56 -2.89 -1.68 3.04
N PHE A 57 -2.22 -0.55 2.82
CA PHE A 57 -0.97 -0.23 3.51
C PHE A 57 -0.94 1.26 3.81
N VAL A 58 -1.22 1.59 5.07
CA VAL A 58 -1.35 2.98 5.51
C VAL A 58 -0.07 3.46 6.14
N VAL A 59 0.40 4.62 5.67
CA VAL A 59 1.59 5.30 6.17
C VAL A 59 1.25 6.73 6.53
N CYS A 60 1.99 7.25 7.50
CA CYS A 60 1.94 8.63 7.95
C CYS A 60 3.30 9.32 7.77
N SER A 61 3.28 10.58 7.33
CA SER A 61 4.48 11.38 7.05
C SER A 61 4.22 12.85 7.38
N LEU A 62 5.28 13.62 7.59
CA LEU A 62 5.22 15.08 7.57
C LEU A 62 5.67 15.56 6.20
N GLU A 63 4.76 16.14 5.42
CA GLU A 63 5.04 16.60 4.06
C GLU A 63 4.89 18.12 3.95
N SER A 64 5.72 18.77 3.13
CA SER A 64 5.57 20.20 2.85
C SER A 64 4.17 20.53 2.32
N SER A 65 3.54 21.53 2.92
CA SER A 65 2.23 22.02 2.52
C SER A 65 2.29 22.74 1.17
N GLY A 66 1.24 22.60 0.36
CA GLY A 66 1.11 23.36 -0.89
C GLY A 66 1.01 24.88 -0.67
N ALA A 67 0.66 25.34 0.54
CA ALA A 67 0.56 26.76 0.88
C ALA A 67 1.94 27.40 1.17
N SER A 68 2.88 26.66 1.76
CA SER A 68 4.20 27.19 2.12
C SER A 68 5.19 26.05 2.32
N ALA A 69 6.41 26.22 1.81
CA ALA A 69 7.51 25.25 1.98
C ALA A 69 7.93 25.10 3.46
N ILE A 70 7.67 26.11 4.28
CA ILE A 70 8.02 26.14 5.71
C ILE A 70 6.90 25.50 6.55
N ALA A 71 5.69 25.38 6.02
CA ALA A 71 4.61 24.67 6.67
C ALA A 71 4.64 23.19 6.26
N LEU A 72 4.53 22.30 7.23
CA LEU A 72 4.42 20.86 7.04
C LEU A 72 3.00 20.41 7.43
N ASN A 73 2.47 19.44 6.73
CA ASN A 73 1.24 18.76 7.09
C ASN A 73 1.56 17.35 7.53
N LEU A 74 1.01 16.93 8.66
CA LEU A 74 0.90 15.52 9.00
C LEU A 74 -0.09 14.90 8.02
N THR A 75 0.40 14.07 7.12
CA THR A 75 -0.38 13.42 6.08
C THR A 75 -0.50 11.94 6.38
N LEU A 76 -1.71 11.41 6.21
CA LEU A 76 -1.99 9.99 6.23
C LEU A 76 -2.29 9.54 4.81
N ARG A 77 -1.59 8.51 4.33
CA ARG A 77 -1.68 8.04 2.96
C ARG A 77 -1.86 6.54 2.92
N ASN A 78 -2.81 6.08 2.11
CA ASN A 78 -2.89 4.68 1.76
C ASN A 78 -2.06 4.42 0.51
N THR A 79 -0.95 3.73 0.69
CA THR A 79 -0.03 3.30 -0.37
C THR A 79 -0.27 1.86 -0.82
N GLY A 80 -1.20 1.17 -0.16
CA GLY A 80 -1.69 -0.12 -0.63
C GLY A 80 -2.66 0.02 -1.80
N ASN A 81 -3.04 -1.13 -2.34
CA ASN A 81 -3.93 -1.22 -3.51
C ASN A 81 -5.39 -1.53 -3.13
N ALA A 82 -5.69 -1.61 -1.83
CA ALA A 82 -7.04 -1.80 -1.33
C ALA A 82 -7.36 -0.73 -0.28
N THR A 83 -8.65 -0.53 -0.06
CA THR A 83 -9.16 0.43 0.92
C THR A 83 -8.85 -0.02 2.33
N ALA A 84 -8.38 0.92 3.17
CA ALA A 84 -8.23 0.71 4.60
C ALA A 84 -9.50 1.18 5.32
N PHE A 85 -9.99 0.38 6.26
CA PHE A 85 -11.17 0.70 7.08
C PHE A 85 -10.76 0.98 8.52
N ASP A 86 -11.54 1.80 9.22
CA ASP A 86 -11.37 2.16 10.63
C ASP A 86 -9.92 2.48 10.97
N VAL A 87 -9.32 3.42 10.25
CA VAL A 87 -7.92 3.77 10.42
C VAL A 87 -7.76 4.63 11.66
N LYS A 88 -6.86 4.22 12.55
CA LYS A 88 -6.49 4.96 13.76
C LYS A 88 -5.00 5.28 13.73
N LEU A 89 -4.68 6.54 13.92
CA LEU A 89 -3.34 7.07 13.97
C LEU A 89 -3.09 7.67 15.35
N GLN A 90 -1.94 7.34 15.92
CA GLN A 90 -1.41 7.91 17.14
C GLN A 90 0.02 8.37 16.86
N VAL A 91 0.34 9.62 17.22
CA VAL A 91 1.67 10.21 17.05
C VAL A 91 2.19 10.72 18.39
N THR A 92 3.40 10.28 18.74
CA THR A 92 4.08 10.65 19.99
C THR A 92 5.50 11.15 19.69
N PRO A 93 5.94 12.32 20.17
CA PRO A 93 5.17 13.29 20.96
C PRO A 93 4.14 14.04 20.11
N ALA A 94 3.16 14.67 20.75
CA ALA A 94 2.11 15.41 20.06
C ALA A 94 2.68 16.55 19.22
N LEU A 95 2.01 16.79 18.10
CA LEU A 95 2.35 17.90 17.22
C LEU A 95 2.03 19.26 17.90
N PRO A 96 2.86 20.29 17.69
CA PRO A 96 2.55 21.64 18.15
C PRO A 96 1.20 22.09 17.59
N LYS A 97 0.39 22.76 18.42
CA LYS A 97 -0.89 23.29 17.98
C LYS A 97 -0.67 24.39 16.92
N PRO A 98 -1.67 24.66 16.06
CA PRO A 98 -1.63 25.77 15.10
C PRO A 98 -1.33 27.12 15.75
N ASP A 99 -1.76 27.30 17.00
CA ASP A 99 -1.53 28.50 17.83
C ASP A 99 -0.07 28.62 18.34
N GLY A 100 0.76 27.62 18.02
CA GLY A 100 2.19 27.67 18.25
C GLY A 100 2.65 27.29 19.65
N SER A 101 1.74 26.91 20.55
CA SER A 101 2.08 26.30 21.84
C SER A 101 2.77 24.96 21.65
N GLN A 102 3.87 24.75 22.38
CA GLN A 102 4.58 23.46 22.41
C GLN A 102 3.71 22.45 23.15
N ALA A 103 3.37 21.34 22.49
CA ALA A 103 2.81 20.20 23.20
C ALA A 103 3.94 19.56 24.04
N SER A 104 3.63 19.14 25.26
CA SER A 104 4.58 18.41 26.09
C SER A 104 4.87 17.04 25.47
N ASP A 105 6.06 16.50 25.74
CA ASP A 105 6.53 15.25 25.13
C ASP A 105 5.71 14.01 25.55
N GLN A 106 4.79 14.16 26.51
CA GLN A 106 3.92 13.09 27.01
C GLN A 106 2.51 13.11 26.39
N VAL A 107 2.16 14.13 25.62
CA VAL A 107 0.85 14.22 24.97
C VAL A 107 0.92 13.54 23.61
N GLU A 108 -0.17 12.91 23.21
CA GLU A 108 -0.27 12.17 21.95
C GLU A 108 -1.27 12.87 21.01
N THR A 109 -0.96 12.88 19.71
CA THR A 109 -1.90 13.32 18.69
C THR A 109 -2.64 12.09 18.15
N ASN A 110 -3.95 12.03 18.40
CA ASN A 110 -4.82 10.96 17.94
C ASN A 110 -5.70 11.43 16.79
N PHE A 111 -5.83 10.58 15.77
CA PHE A 111 -6.68 10.82 14.62
C PHE A 111 -7.34 9.51 14.17
N GLU A 112 -8.63 9.56 13.85
CA GLU A 112 -9.39 8.41 13.38
C GLU A 112 -10.15 8.75 12.10
N THR A 113 -10.23 7.81 11.16
CA THR A 113 -11.05 7.94 9.95
C THR A 113 -11.63 6.59 9.57
N SER A 114 -12.90 6.56 9.16
CA SER A 114 -13.61 5.31 8.86
C SER A 114 -13.12 4.63 7.58
N LEU A 115 -12.63 5.40 6.62
CA LEU A 115 -12.30 4.93 5.28
C LEU A 115 -11.12 5.70 4.70
N LEU A 116 -10.12 4.98 4.20
CA LEU A 116 -9.04 5.55 3.41
C LEU A 116 -8.84 4.75 2.10
N PRO A 117 -9.44 5.20 0.99
CA PRO A 117 -9.24 4.63 -0.34
C PRO A 117 -7.77 4.53 -0.77
N PRO A 118 -7.43 3.57 -1.65
CA PRO A 118 -6.06 3.42 -2.15
C PRO A 118 -5.60 4.68 -2.90
N GLY A 119 -4.36 5.09 -2.66
CA GLY A 119 -3.75 6.28 -3.25
C GLY A 119 -4.20 7.62 -2.63
N GLN A 120 -5.25 7.63 -1.81
CA GLN A 120 -5.72 8.84 -1.16
C GLN A 120 -4.73 9.32 -0.09
N MET A 121 -4.51 10.62 -0.08
CA MET A 121 -3.73 11.34 0.92
C MET A 121 -4.67 12.28 1.69
N LEU A 122 -4.62 12.20 3.01
CA LEU A 122 -5.42 13.02 3.90
C LEU A 122 -4.49 13.87 4.79
N PRO A 123 -4.49 15.21 4.62
CA PRO A 123 -3.81 16.10 5.55
C PRO A 123 -4.61 16.21 6.85
N ILE A 124 -3.97 15.89 7.98
CA ILE A 124 -4.58 15.87 9.31
C ILE A 124 -4.34 17.18 10.04
N GLN A 125 -3.08 17.62 10.14
CA GLN A 125 -2.70 18.80 10.92
C GLN A 125 -1.52 19.52 10.28
N GLY A 126 -1.64 20.84 10.13
CA GLY A 126 -0.54 21.71 9.73
C GLY A 126 0.32 22.12 10.92
N VAL A 127 1.64 22.11 10.73
CA VAL A 127 2.66 22.54 11.70
C VAL A 127 3.74 23.34 11.02
N MET A 128 4.39 24.24 11.76
CA MET A 128 5.51 25.02 11.23
C MET A 128 6.80 24.20 11.34
N GLY A 129 7.48 24.01 10.21
CA GLY A 129 8.74 23.26 10.09
C GLY A 129 9.79 23.61 11.16
N PRO A 130 10.07 24.89 11.43
CA PRO A 130 11.04 25.28 12.47
C PRO A 130 10.70 24.79 13.89
N LYS A 131 9.43 24.50 14.18
CA LYS A 131 9.00 24.00 15.50
C LYS A 131 9.12 22.49 15.66
N VAL A 132 9.25 21.76 14.55
CA VAL A 132 9.29 20.30 14.53
C VAL A 132 10.60 19.74 13.94
N HIS A 133 11.41 20.57 13.29
CA HIS A 133 12.65 20.24 12.57
C HIS A 133 13.56 19.24 13.30
N ASP A 134 13.85 19.47 14.58
CA ASP A 134 14.77 18.63 15.38
C ASP A 134 14.06 17.50 16.16
N LYS A 135 12.73 17.36 16.01
CA LYS A 135 11.95 16.38 16.77
C LYS A 135 11.82 15.07 16.01
N ARG A 136 11.87 13.97 16.76
CA ARG A 136 11.53 12.62 16.30
C ARG A 136 10.14 12.27 16.74
N PHE A 137 9.36 11.70 15.83
CA PHE A 137 8.01 11.26 16.10
C PHE A 137 7.90 9.76 15.91
N LYS A 138 7.10 9.11 16.75
CA LYS A 138 6.69 7.72 16.60
C LYS A 138 5.24 7.71 16.13
N ALA A 139 5.01 7.14 14.95
CA ALA A 139 3.67 6.84 14.48
C ALA A 139 3.29 5.43 14.91
N THR A 140 2.06 5.27 15.41
CA THR A 140 1.40 3.97 15.57
C THR A 140 0.10 4.05 14.79
N ILE A 141 -0.02 3.23 13.76
CA ILE A 141 -1.15 3.21 12.84
C ILE A 141 -1.80 1.83 12.95
N SER A 142 -3.12 1.79 13.03
CA SER A 142 -3.87 0.54 12.95
C SER A 142 -5.05 0.67 11.99
N TRP A 143 -5.30 -0.37 11.21
CA TRP A 143 -6.40 -0.38 10.22
C TRP A 143 -6.97 -1.79 10.04
N ALA A 144 -8.20 -1.86 9.54
CA ALA A 144 -8.86 -3.08 9.14
C ALA A 144 -8.85 -3.23 7.61
N ALA A 145 -8.78 -4.47 7.13
CA ALA A 145 -8.85 -4.78 5.69
C ALA A 145 -10.29 -4.84 5.14
N LEU A 146 -11.26 -5.05 6.02
CA LEU A 146 -12.68 -5.13 5.72
C LEU A 146 -13.47 -4.26 6.72
N PRO A 147 -14.67 -3.78 6.36
CA PRO A 147 -15.56 -3.11 7.31
C PRO A 147 -15.84 -4.01 8.52
N ASP A 148 -15.83 -3.45 9.72
CA ASP A 148 -16.14 -4.12 10.99
C ASP A 148 -15.27 -5.35 11.33
N ALA A 149 -14.13 -5.52 10.67
CA ALA A 149 -13.24 -6.63 10.96
C ALA A 149 -12.59 -6.50 12.34
N LYS A 150 -12.61 -7.59 13.11
CA LYS A 150 -11.92 -7.67 14.41
C LYS A 150 -10.40 -7.72 14.27
N GLU A 151 -9.91 -8.31 13.18
CA GLU A 151 -8.49 -8.37 12.87
C GLU A 151 -8.02 -7.03 12.32
N ARG A 152 -6.99 -6.47 12.96
CA ARG A 152 -6.42 -5.17 12.61
C ARG A 152 -4.93 -5.31 12.37
N ASP A 153 -4.48 -4.80 11.24
CA ASP A 153 -3.06 -4.65 10.94
C ASP A 153 -2.55 -3.42 11.71
N THR A 154 -1.34 -3.52 12.26
CA THR A 154 -0.70 -2.43 13.02
C THR A 154 0.71 -2.19 12.51
N LEU A 155 1.07 -0.93 12.37
CA LEU A 155 2.39 -0.48 11.94
C LEU A 155 2.90 0.58 12.91
N SER A 156 4.14 0.42 13.38
CA SER A 156 4.79 1.42 14.22
C SER A 156 6.21 1.69 13.75
N TYR A 157 6.56 2.96 13.60
CA TYR A 157 7.88 3.40 13.16
C TYR A 157 8.15 4.82 13.62
N ASN A 158 9.43 5.19 13.61
CA ASN A 158 9.86 6.55 13.87
C ASN A 158 10.07 7.29 12.54
N PHE A 159 9.71 8.57 12.51
CA PHE A 159 9.92 9.43 11.36
C PHE A 159 10.36 10.82 11.80
N GLU A 160 11.06 11.52 10.91
CA GLU A 160 11.53 12.87 11.13
C GLU A 160 10.93 13.81 10.06
N PRO A 161 10.70 15.10 10.37
CA PRO A 161 10.15 16.05 9.39
C PRO A 161 11.02 16.20 8.13
N LYS A 162 12.33 15.93 8.23
CA LYS A 162 13.26 15.96 7.10
C LYS A 162 12.93 14.91 6.02
N ASP A 163 12.26 13.81 6.39
CA ASP A 163 11.99 12.69 5.48
C ASP A 163 10.97 13.06 4.39
N GLY A 164 10.06 14.01 4.68
CA GLY A 164 9.08 14.53 3.71
C GLY A 164 9.24 16.01 3.36
N PHE A 165 10.33 16.64 3.80
CA PHE A 165 10.63 18.02 3.47
C PHE A 165 11.07 18.16 2.01
N ARG A 166 10.22 18.78 1.19
CA ARG A 166 10.56 19.13 -0.19
C ARG A 166 11.21 20.51 -0.19
N GLY A 167 12.52 20.54 0.01
CA GLY A 167 13.31 21.77 -0.03
C GLY A 167 13.07 22.57 -1.31
N GLY A 168 12.47 23.74 -1.17
CA GLY A 168 12.72 24.89 -2.06
C GLY A 168 11.82 25.10 -3.28
N TRP A 169 11.08 24.10 -3.79
CA TRP A 169 10.09 24.38 -4.83
C TRP A 169 8.74 24.71 -4.22
N SER A 170 8.53 25.99 -3.91
CA SER A 170 7.19 26.55 -3.75
C SER A 170 6.45 26.34 -5.08
N THR A 171 5.69 25.26 -5.18
CA THR A 171 4.73 25.08 -6.26
C THR A 171 3.69 26.18 -6.07
N LYS A 172 3.75 27.23 -6.90
CA LYS A 172 2.75 28.30 -6.88
C LYS A 172 1.38 27.65 -7.03
N GLY A 173 0.62 27.60 -5.95
CA GLY A 173 -0.70 26.98 -5.94
C GLY A 173 -1.71 27.79 -6.74
N ALA A 174 -2.90 27.22 -6.95
CA ALA A 174 -4.00 27.90 -7.64
C ALA A 174 -4.34 29.27 -7.04
N HIS A 175 -4.11 29.46 -5.74
CA HIS A 175 -4.32 30.75 -5.09
C HIS A 175 -3.34 31.82 -5.57
N HIS A 176 -2.05 31.48 -5.74
CA HIS A 176 -1.06 32.41 -6.30
C HIS A 176 -1.39 32.72 -7.77
N ILE A 177 -1.88 31.73 -8.53
CA ILE A 177 -2.34 31.96 -9.91
C ILE A 177 -3.54 32.93 -9.91
N ALA A 178 -4.50 32.75 -9.01
CA ALA A 178 -5.65 33.65 -8.89
C ALA A 178 -5.23 35.07 -8.52
N GLU A 179 -4.28 35.22 -7.60
CA GLU A 179 -3.76 36.52 -7.18
C GLU A 179 -2.99 37.23 -8.31
N GLU A 180 -2.16 36.51 -9.06
CA GLU A 180 -1.47 37.05 -10.24
C GLU A 180 -2.47 37.41 -11.35
N LEU A 181 -3.52 36.61 -11.56
CA LEU A 181 -4.62 36.94 -12.48
C LEU A 181 -5.39 38.19 -12.04
N GLU A 182 -5.60 38.39 -10.74
CA GLU A 182 -6.23 39.59 -10.21
C GLU A 182 -5.37 40.83 -10.43
N LYS A 183 -4.05 40.73 -10.24
CA LYS A 183 -3.10 41.81 -10.54
C LYS A 183 -3.15 42.18 -12.03
N ILE A 184 -3.09 41.20 -12.93
CA ILE A 184 -3.24 41.42 -14.38
C ILE A 184 -4.57 42.11 -14.70
N ARG A 185 -5.68 41.66 -14.09
CA ARG A 185 -7.00 42.28 -14.31
C ARG A 185 -7.04 43.76 -13.87
N LYS A 186 -6.34 44.12 -12.80
CA LYS A 186 -6.27 45.51 -12.31
C LYS A 186 -5.41 46.40 -13.20
N GLU A 187 -4.37 45.84 -13.82
CA GLU A 187 -3.46 46.57 -14.70
C GLU A 187 -3.99 46.73 -16.14
N ILE A 188 -4.94 45.90 -16.58
CA ILE A 188 -5.58 46.08 -17.88
C ILE A 188 -6.50 47.32 -17.80
N PRO A 189 -6.21 48.41 -18.54
CA PRO A 189 -7.10 49.55 -18.60
C PRO A 189 -8.44 49.08 -19.15
N ARG A 190 -9.53 49.36 -18.44
CA ARG A 190 -10.89 49.18 -18.96
C ARG A 190 -10.99 50.00 -20.25
N ARG A 191 -10.79 49.37 -21.40
CA ARG A 191 -11.17 49.95 -22.69
C ARG A 191 -12.67 50.20 -22.60
N ARG A 192 -13.03 51.47 -22.44
CA ARG A 192 -14.40 51.95 -22.58
C ARG A 192 -14.84 51.57 -23.99
N GLN A 193 -15.79 50.63 -24.07
CA GLN A 193 -16.72 50.59 -25.19
C GLN A 193 -17.74 51.70 -25.00
#